data_AF-A0A2K9J390-F1
#
_entry.id   AF-A0A2K9J390-F1
#
_cell.length_a   1.000
_cell.length_b   1.000
_cell.length_c   1.000
_cell.angle_alpha   90.00
_cell.angle_beta   90.00
_cell.angle_gamma   90.00
#
_symmetry.space_group_name_H-M   'P 1'
#
loop_
_entity.id
_entity.type
_entity.pdbx_description
1 polymer ?
#
loop_
_entity_poly.entity_id
_entity_poly.type
_entity_poly.pdbx_seq_one_letter_code
_entity_poly.pdbx_strand_id
1 'polypeptide(L)'
;MKWKKTDITQYTEAKEYIDTVLIPLMPFEMESDTHLDVNAFQYEWTMLLVNELEKELTGRMMLLPPYVYRKPIIQEQELTRIDSWAKEIKKQPFNHVFFLTLDGGWKKHEEALPGTLLWLPGMKSGDLHSADMYRFIRDQVEQMSELIQSYW
;
A
#
# COMPACT_ATOMS: atom_id res chain seq x y z
N MET A 1 -7.85 9.53 4.25
CA MET A 1 -7.10 9.96 5.46
C MET A 1 -5.75 9.28 5.52
N LYS A 2 -4.77 9.86 6.22
CA LYS A 2 -3.42 9.29 6.42
C LYS A 2 -3.10 9.09 7.89
N TRP A 3 -2.03 8.35 8.19
CA TRP A 3 -1.50 8.20 9.55
C TRP A 3 -0.79 9.46 10.07
N LYS A 4 -1.57 10.53 10.24
CA LYS A 4 -1.12 11.79 10.86
C LYS A 4 -2.14 12.24 11.90
N LYS A 5 -1.66 12.96 12.93
CA LYS A 5 -2.48 13.34 14.09
C LYS A 5 -3.83 13.95 13.71
N THR A 6 -3.84 14.90 12.78
CA THR A 6 -5.07 15.60 12.35
C THR A 6 -6.11 14.64 11.75
N ASP A 7 -5.64 13.70 10.93
CA ASP A 7 -6.51 12.76 10.23
C ASP A 7 -7.01 11.67 11.17
N ILE A 8 -6.19 11.24 12.13
CA ILE A 8 -6.61 10.28 13.15
C ILE A 8 -7.72 10.89 14.03
N THR A 9 -7.59 12.18 14.41
CA THR A 9 -8.66 12.88 15.13
C THR A 9 -9.95 12.90 14.30
N GLN A 10 -9.87 13.26 13.02
CA GLN A 10 -11.04 13.26 12.13
C GLN A 10 -11.62 11.84 11.92
N TYR A 11 -10.77 10.83 11.80
CA TYR A 11 -11.17 9.42 11.69
C TYR A 11 -11.99 8.99 12.90
N THR A 12 -11.56 9.33 14.11
CA THR A 12 -12.28 8.93 15.33
C THR A 12 -13.69 9.52 15.41
N GLU A 13 -13.94 10.67 14.78
CA GLU A 13 -15.24 11.33 14.71
C GLU A 13 -16.11 10.78 13.57
N ALA A 14 -15.50 10.28 12.49
CA ALA A 14 -16.17 9.88 11.25
C ALA A 14 -15.98 8.39 10.88
N LYS A 15 -15.64 7.53 11.86
CA LYS A 15 -15.27 6.12 11.63
C LYS A 15 -16.32 5.29 10.91
N GLU A 16 -17.59 5.67 10.97
CA GLU A 16 -18.70 5.00 10.30
C GLU A 16 -18.68 5.15 8.77
N TYR A 17 -17.97 6.17 8.26
CA TYR A 17 -17.84 6.43 6.82
C TYR A 17 -16.53 5.89 6.23
N ILE A 18 -15.58 5.47 7.08
CA ILE A 18 -14.21 5.13 6.68
C ILE A 18 -13.99 3.65 6.98
N ASP A 19 -14.46 2.83 6.06
CA ASP A 19 -14.48 1.37 6.16
C ASP A 19 -13.34 0.69 5.39
N THR A 20 -12.51 1.45 4.69
CA THR A 20 -11.44 0.92 3.83
C THR A 20 -10.07 1.35 4.34
N VAL A 21 -9.13 0.41 4.35
CA VAL A 21 -7.74 0.67 4.74
C VAL A 21 -6.76 0.15 3.68
N LEU A 22 -5.71 0.91 3.44
CA LEU A 22 -4.64 0.59 2.50
C LEU A 22 -3.29 0.54 3.22
N ILE A 23 -2.57 -0.57 3.04
CA ILE A 23 -1.27 -0.82 3.67
C ILE A 23 -0.23 -1.03 2.57
N PRO A 24 0.73 -0.10 2.40
CA PRO A 24 1.84 -0.31 1.48
C PRO A 24 2.81 -1.37 2.01
N LEU A 25 3.13 -2.40 1.23
CA LEU A 25 4.15 -3.40 1.56
C LEU A 25 5.44 -3.06 0.85
N MET A 26 6.46 -2.69 1.64
CA MET A 26 7.73 -2.16 1.14
C MET A 26 8.88 -3.12 1.47
N PRO A 27 9.58 -3.66 0.45
CA PRO A 27 10.80 -4.41 0.71
C PRO A 27 11.93 -3.47 1.17
N PHE A 28 12.80 -4.00 2.01
CA PHE A 28 14.03 -3.38 2.44
C PHE A 28 15.19 -4.39 2.33
N GLU A 29 16.28 -3.97 1.71
CA GLU A 29 17.54 -4.71 1.71
C GLU A 29 18.72 -3.73 1.65
N MET A 30 19.84 -4.15 2.23
CA MET A 30 21.12 -3.43 2.20
C MET A 30 22.27 -4.38 1.80
N GLU A 31 21.94 -5.57 1.29
CA GLU A 31 22.91 -6.64 1.07
C GLU A 31 23.72 -6.43 -0.22
N SER A 32 23.14 -5.79 -1.23
CA SER A 32 23.81 -5.51 -2.50
C SER A 32 23.57 -4.09 -2.98
N ASP A 33 24.66 -3.39 -3.29
CA ASP A 33 24.62 -2.05 -3.91
C ASP A 33 23.86 -2.04 -5.23
N THR A 34 23.80 -3.18 -5.93
CA THR A 34 23.15 -3.32 -7.26
C THR A 34 21.64 -3.10 -7.24
N HIS A 35 21.01 -3.10 -6.08
CA HIS A 35 19.56 -2.98 -5.95
C HIS A 35 19.12 -1.79 -5.09
N LEU A 36 20.07 -1.03 -4.52
CA LEU A 36 19.75 0.08 -3.62
C LEU A 36 18.98 1.19 -4.34
N ASP A 37 19.42 1.57 -5.55
CA ASP A 37 18.77 2.63 -6.34
C ASP A 37 17.36 2.23 -6.77
N VAL A 38 17.18 0.99 -7.26
CA VAL A 38 15.90 0.44 -7.68
C VAL A 38 14.96 0.34 -6.49
N ASN A 39 15.41 -0.15 -5.34
CA ASN A 39 14.58 -0.26 -4.14
C ASN A 39 14.17 1.13 -3.61
N ALA A 40 15.08 2.10 -3.60
CA ALA A 40 14.77 3.47 -3.22
C ALA A 40 13.75 4.12 -4.18
N PHE A 41 13.97 3.99 -5.49
CA PHE A 41 13.04 4.48 -6.51
C PHE A 41 11.65 3.84 -6.38
N GLN A 42 11.60 2.52 -6.17
CA GLN A 42 10.33 1.81 -5.97
C GLN A 42 9.61 2.25 -4.70
N TYR A 43 10.34 2.54 -3.63
CA TYR A 43 9.76 3.11 -2.41
C TYR A 43 9.12 4.48 -2.70
N GLU A 44 9.86 5.40 -3.32
CA GLU A 44 9.36 6.74 -3.65
C GLU A 44 8.13 6.69 -4.54
N TRP A 45 8.18 5.88 -5.60
CA TRP A 45 7.05 5.72 -6.51
C TRP A 45 5.84 5.09 -5.83
N THR A 46 6.03 4.04 -5.03
CA THR A 46 4.92 3.42 -4.28
C THR A 46 4.28 4.44 -3.34
N MET A 47 5.10 5.26 -2.65
CA MET A 47 4.60 6.32 -1.79
C MET A 47 3.82 7.37 -2.57
N LEU A 48 4.28 7.80 -3.74
CA LEU A 48 3.51 8.73 -4.60
C LEU A 48 2.16 8.12 -4.99
N LEU A 49 2.16 6.88 -5.47
CA LEU A 49 0.96 6.18 -5.91
C LEU A 49 -0.09 6.05 -4.79
N VAL A 50 0.29 5.54 -3.61
CA VAL A 50 -0.67 5.36 -2.51
C VAL A 50 -1.18 6.69 -1.95
N ASN A 51 -0.37 7.75 -2.04
CA ASN A 51 -0.78 9.09 -1.64
C ASN A 51 -1.80 9.70 -2.62
N GLU A 52 -1.67 9.45 -3.93
CA GLU A 52 -2.66 9.87 -4.92
C GLU A 52 -3.93 9.02 -4.83
N LEU A 53 -3.80 7.71 -4.60
CA LEU A 53 -4.94 6.81 -4.39
C LEU A 53 -5.76 7.20 -3.15
N GLU A 54 -5.11 7.60 -2.07
CA GLU A 54 -5.79 8.13 -0.87
C GLU A 54 -6.52 9.45 -1.14
N LYS A 55 -5.98 10.32 -1.99
CA LYS A 55 -6.68 11.55 -2.39
C LYS A 55 -7.92 11.23 -3.21
N GLU A 56 -7.82 10.30 -4.17
CA GLU A 56 -8.94 9.90 -5.03
C GLU A 56 -10.09 9.28 -4.22
N LEU A 57 -9.76 8.45 -3.22
CA LEU A 57 -10.73 7.77 -2.35
C LEU A 57 -10.90 8.46 -0.99
N THR A 58 -10.66 9.77 -0.94
CA THR A 58 -10.81 10.56 0.28
C THR A 58 -12.24 10.47 0.81
N GLY A 59 -12.36 10.35 2.14
CA GLY A 59 -13.64 10.23 2.83
C GLY A 59 -14.07 8.80 3.12
N ARG A 60 -13.48 7.79 2.46
CA ARG A 60 -13.77 6.36 2.73
C ARG A 60 -12.53 5.48 2.95
N MET A 61 -11.36 5.91 2.46
CA MET A 61 -10.10 5.18 2.66
C MET A 61 -9.17 5.83 3.69
N MET A 62 -8.50 5.00 4.49
CA MET A 62 -7.34 5.36 5.30
C MET A 62 -6.05 4.71 4.77
N LEU A 63 -5.03 5.52 4.51
CA LEU A 63 -3.67 5.08 4.23
C LEU A 63 -2.89 4.92 5.54
N LEU A 64 -2.45 3.69 5.82
CA LEU A 64 -1.61 3.37 6.98
C LEU A 64 -0.11 3.55 6.69
N PRO A 65 0.72 3.59 7.75
CA PRO A 65 2.17 3.56 7.56
C PRO A 65 2.59 2.32 6.77
N PRO A 66 3.67 2.40 5.98
CA PRO A 66 4.17 1.24 5.25
C PRO A 66 4.54 0.09 6.19
N TYR A 67 4.15 -1.12 5.79
CA TYR A 67 4.69 -2.35 6.33
C TYR A 67 6.02 -2.65 5.63
N VAL A 68 7.12 -2.44 6.33
CA VAL A 68 8.47 -2.68 5.79
C VAL A 68 8.92 -4.10 6.16
N TYR A 69 9.42 -4.87 5.20
CA TYR A 69 9.93 -6.24 5.41
C TYR A 69 11.26 -6.46 4.72
N ARG A 70 12.01 -7.49 5.17
CA ARG A 70 13.34 -7.78 4.62
C ARG A 70 13.25 -8.71 3.42
N LYS A 71 13.98 -8.39 2.35
CA LYS A 71 14.24 -9.27 1.19
C LYS A 71 15.38 -10.27 1.47
N PRO A 72 15.58 -11.34 0.66
CA PRO A 72 15.00 -11.60 -0.68
C PRO A 72 13.75 -12.50 -0.70
N ILE A 73 13.38 -13.14 0.42
CA ILE A 73 12.27 -14.10 0.47
C ILE A 73 11.29 -13.66 1.55
N ILE A 74 9.99 -13.69 1.22
CA ILE A 74 8.93 -13.54 2.21
C ILE A 74 8.90 -14.83 3.02
N GLN A 75 9.37 -14.73 4.25
CA GLN A 75 9.42 -15.86 5.17
C GLN A 75 8.08 -16.02 5.90
N GLU A 76 7.84 -17.20 6.46
CA GLU A 76 6.65 -17.48 7.28
C GLU A 76 6.48 -16.49 8.45
N GLN A 77 7.60 -15.98 8.99
CA GLN A 77 7.58 -14.93 10.01
C GLN A 77 6.93 -13.64 9.51
N GLU A 78 7.14 -13.27 8.24
CA GLU A 78 6.52 -12.08 7.64
C GLU A 78 5.02 -12.29 7.44
N LEU A 79 4.59 -13.50 7.08
CA LEU A 79 3.18 -13.87 7.00
C LEU A 79 2.49 -13.81 8.38
N THR A 80 3.19 -14.29 9.41
CA THR A 80 2.68 -14.22 10.79
C THR A 80 2.59 -12.77 11.28
N ARG A 81 3.58 -11.93 10.93
CA ARG A 81 3.60 -10.53 11.36
C ARG A 81 2.53 -9.71 10.65
N ILE A 82 2.32 -9.88 9.34
CA ILE A 82 1.25 -9.17 8.62
C ILE A 82 -0.15 -9.61 9.07
N ASP A 83 -0.33 -10.89 9.45
CA ASP A 83 -1.56 -11.36 10.09
C ASP A 83 -1.83 -10.66 11.42
N SER A 84 -0.81 -10.47 12.26
CA SER A 84 -0.94 -9.71 13.50
C SER A 84 -1.37 -8.25 13.27
N TRP A 85 -0.85 -7.61 12.21
CA TRP A 85 -1.24 -6.26 11.82
C TRP A 85 -2.71 -6.19 11.40
N ALA A 86 -3.16 -7.12 10.57
CA ALA A 86 -4.55 -7.15 10.14
C ALA A 86 -5.51 -7.40 11.30
N LYS A 87 -5.13 -8.23 12.29
CA LYS A 87 -5.90 -8.41 13.52
C LYS A 87 -6.01 -7.12 14.33
N GLU A 88 -4.93 -6.34 14.42
CA GLU A 88 -4.95 -5.03 15.09
C GLU A 88 -5.88 -4.05 14.36
N ILE A 89 -5.76 -3.98 13.04
CA ILE A 89 -6.58 -3.12 12.17
C ILE A 89 -8.06 -3.45 12.29
N LYS A 90 -8.42 -4.75 12.32
CA LYS A 90 -9.81 -5.21 12.47
C LYS A 90 -10.43 -4.94 13.84
N LYS A 91 -9.67 -4.38 14.80
CA LYS A 91 -10.27 -3.82 16.03
C LYS A 91 -11.03 -2.51 15.76
N GLN A 92 -10.77 -1.89 14.62
CA GLN A 92 -11.48 -0.73 14.09
C GLN A 92 -12.45 -1.18 12.98
N PRO A 93 -13.50 -0.39 12.66
CA PRO A 93 -14.56 -0.78 11.71
C PRO A 93 -14.12 -0.76 10.23
N PHE A 94 -12.92 -1.26 9.92
CA PHE A 94 -12.47 -1.46 8.54
C PHE A 94 -13.02 -2.77 8.00
N ASN A 95 -13.97 -2.67 7.07
CA ASN A 95 -14.55 -3.81 6.34
C ASN A 95 -13.62 -4.30 5.23
N HIS A 96 -12.85 -3.39 4.62
CA HIS A 96 -11.99 -3.69 3.48
C HIS A 96 -10.52 -3.40 3.82
N VAL A 97 -9.69 -4.43 3.78
CA VAL A 97 -8.24 -4.33 4.00
C VAL A 97 -7.53 -4.60 2.68
N PHE A 98 -6.84 -3.60 2.15
CA PHE A 98 -6.03 -3.71 0.95
C PHE A 98 -4.54 -3.61 1.29
N PHE A 99 -3.76 -4.47 0.65
CA PHE A 99 -2.30 -4.43 0.66
C PHE A 99 -1.82 -3.99 -0.71
N LEU A 100 -0.92 -3.02 -0.81
CA LEU A 100 -0.35 -2.61 -2.10
C LEU A 100 1.14 -2.84 -2.15
N THR A 101 1.62 -3.48 -3.22
CA THR A 101 3.06 -3.75 -3.39
C THR A 101 3.50 -3.81 -4.85
N LEU A 102 4.76 -3.45 -5.07
CA LEU A 102 5.45 -3.67 -6.34
C LEU A 102 6.20 -5.02 -6.38
N ASP A 103 6.34 -5.68 -5.22
CA ASP A 103 7.07 -6.93 -5.09
C ASP A 103 6.17 -8.13 -5.43
N GLY A 104 6.44 -8.74 -6.58
CA GLY A 104 5.72 -9.93 -7.05
C GLY A 104 5.86 -11.15 -6.14
N GLY A 105 6.80 -11.15 -5.18
CA GLY A 105 6.92 -12.21 -4.18
C GLY A 105 5.62 -12.43 -3.41
N TRP A 106 4.86 -11.38 -3.12
CA TRP A 106 3.60 -11.47 -2.36
C TRP A 106 2.50 -12.23 -3.10
N LYS A 107 2.52 -12.30 -4.43
CA LYS A 107 1.52 -13.06 -5.20
C LYS A 107 1.53 -14.55 -4.85
N LYS A 108 2.68 -15.10 -4.44
CA LYS A 108 2.79 -16.50 -3.99
C LYS A 108 2.13 -16.75 -2.63
N HIS A 109 1.82 -15.70 -1.90
CA HIS A 109 1.27 -15.73 -0.55
C HIS A 109 -0.08 -15.01 -0.46
N GLU A 110 -0.68 -14.67 -1.61
CA GLU A 110 -1.91 -13.87 -1.68
C GLU A 110 -3.07 -14.52 -0.92
N GLU A 111 -3.24 -15.84 -1.02
CA GLU A 111 -4.27 -16.58 -0.28
C GLU A 111 -4.07 -16.56 1.24
N ALA A 112 -2.83 -16.38 1.71
CA ALA A 112 -2.52 -16.30 3.13
C ALA A 112 -2.67 -14.87 3.68
N LEU A 113 -2.87 -13.87 2.82
CA LEU A 113 -3.03 -12.49 3.25
C LEU A 113 -4.44 -12.26 3.83
N PRO A 114 -4.56 -11.60 4.99
CA PRO A 114 -5.83 -11.31 5.64
C PRO A 114 -6.56 -10.10 5.03
N GLY A 115 -6.56 -10.00 3.70
CA GLY A 115 -7.09 -8.88 2.91
C GLY A 115 -6.75 -9.03 1.42
N THR A 116 -7.13 -8.05 0.62
CA THR A 116 -6.93 -8.08 -0.84
C THR A 116 -5.54 -7.56 -1.21
N LEU A 117 -4.81 -8.29 -2.05
CA LEU A 117 -3.52 -7.84 -2.56
C LEU A 117 -3.69 -7.06 -3.88
N LEU A 118 -3.26 -5.81 -3.88
CA LEU A 118 -3.08 -4.97 -5.06
C LEU A 118 -1.61 -5.03 -5.47
N TRP A 119 -1.30 -5.87 -6.45
CA TRP A 119 0.03 -5.94 -7.02
C TRP A 119 0.08 -5.30 -8.40
N LEU A 120 1.12 -4.50 -8.63
CA LEU A 120 1.44 -3.94 -9.94
C LEU A 120 2.92 -4.18 -10.29
N PRO A 121 3.25 -4.38 -11.57
CA PRO A 121 4.63 -4.55 -11.99
C PRO A 121 5.40 -3.26 -11.74
N GLY A 122 6.49 -3.37 -10.99
CA GLY A 122 7.27 -2.20 -10.62
C GLY A 122 8.16 -1.66 -11.75
N MET A 123 8.12 -0.35 -12.05
CA MET A 123 9.21 0.37 -12.72
C MET A 123 10.50 0.28 -11.90
N LYS A 124 11.63 0.27 -12.61
CA LYS A 124 12.97 0.18 -12.01
C LYS A 124 13.74 1.49 -12.00
N SER A 125 13.31 2.44 -12.83
CA SER A 125 13.90 3.77 -12.97
C SER A 125 12.91 4.70 -13.67
N GLY A 126 13.18 6.00 -13.59
CA GLY A 126 12.38 7.04 -14.23
C GLY A 126 12.53 8.37 -13.50
N ASP A 127 11.97 9.43 -14.08
CA ASP A 127 11.82 10.72 -13.41
C ASP A 127 10.40 10.83 -12.86
N LEU A 128 10.28 10.76 -11.53
CA LEU A 128 9.01 10.88 -10.80
C LEU A 128 8.34 12.24 -10.94
N HIS A 129 9.06 13.26 -11.39
CA HIS A 129 8.55 14.60 -11.62
C HIS A 129 8.22 14.88 -13.09
N SER A 130 8.48 13.94 -13.99
CA SER A 130 8.15 14.10 -15.40
C SER A 130 6.63 14.06 -15.63
N ALA A 131 6.15 14.85 -16.60
CA ALA A 131 4.74 14.88 -16.97
C ALA A 131 4.23 13.49 -17.41
N ASP A 132 5.09 12.70 -18.05
CA ASP A 132 4.76 11.35 -18.50
C ASP A 132 4.53 10.42 -17.31
N MET A 133 5.38 10.52 -16.28
CA MET A 133 5.22 9.75 -15.05
C MET A 133 3.96 10.14 -14.28
N TYR A 134 3.64 11.43 -14.21
CA TYR A 134 2.40 11.89 -13.58
C TYR A 134 1.16 11.32 -14.26
N ARG A 135 1.12 11.28 -15.60
CA ARG A 135 0.01 10.66 -16.34
C ARG A 135 -0.07 9.17 -16.05
N PHE A 136 1.06 8.47 -16.08
CA PHE A 136 1.11 7.05 -15.76
C PHE A 136 0.59 6.73 -14.35
N ILE A 137 1.03 7.48 -13.33
CA ILE A 137 0.53 7.32 -11.95
C ILE A 137 -0.97 7.56 -11.89
N ARG A 138 -1.49 8.59 -12.56
CA ARG A 138 -2.93 8.86 -12.60
C ARG A 138 -3.72 7.70 -13.20
N ASP A 139 -3.27 7.13 -14.32
CA ASP A 139 -3.95 5.98 -14.93
C ASP A 139 -3.96 4.77 -13.99
N GLN A 140 -2.89 4.54 -13.22
CA GLN A 140 -2.85 3.48 -12.20
C GLN A 140 -3.80 3.77 -11.04
N VAL A 141 -3.88 5.02 -10.58
CA VAL A 141 -4.81 5.43 -9.51
C VAL A 141 -6.26 5.21 -9.92
N GLU A 142 -6.62 5.57 -11.16
CA GLU A 142 -7.99 5.39 -11.68
C GLU A 142 -8.37 3.90 -11.69
N GLN A 143 -7.54 3.05 -12.28
CA GLN A 143 -7.78 1.60 -12.32
C GLN A 143 -7.89 0.97 -10.92
N MET A 144 -7.00 1.38 -10.00
CA MET A 144 -7.04 0.87 -8.62
C MET A 144 -8.27 1.39 -7.86
N SER A 145 -8.68 2.62 -8.12
CA SER A 145 -9.88 3.20 -7.51
C SER A 145 -11.13 2.46 -7.96
N GLU A 146 -11.28 2.18 -9.24
CA GLU A 146 -12.37 1.37 -9.78
C GLU A 146 -12.39 -0.04 -9.16
N LEU A 147 -11.21 -0.67 -9.07
CA LEU A 147 -11.09 -1.99 -8.46
C LEU A 147 -11.50 -1.95 -6.98
N ILE A 148 -10.99 -1.02 -6.18
CA ILE A 148 -11.35 -0.89 -4.76
C ILE A 148 -12.85 -0.65 -4.61
N GLN A 149 -13.42 0.23 -5.42
CA GLN A 149 -14.86 0.53 -5.42
C GLN A 149 -15.71 -0.70 -5.75
N SER A 150 -15.21 -1.65 -6.54
CA SER A 150 -15.94 -2.89 -6.83
C SER A 150 -16.09 -3.85 -5.65
N TYR A 151 -15.31 -3.66 -4.58
CA TYR A 151 -15.44 -4.43 -3.33
C TYR A 151 -16.48 -3.85 -2.36
N TRP A 152 -16.89 -2.60 -2.58
CA TRP A 152 -17.84 -1.86 -1.74
C TRP A 152 -19.29 -2.26 -2.01
#